data_AF-A0A1S3BJW1-F1
#
_entry.id   AF-A0A1S3BJW1-F1
#
_cell.length_a   1.000
_cell.length_b   1.000
_cell.length_c   1.000
_cell.angle_alpha   90.00
_cell.angle_beta   90.00
_cell.angle_gamma   90.00
#
_symmetry.space_group_name_H-M   'P 1'
#
loop_
_entity.id
_entity.type
_entity.pdbx_description
1 polymer ?
#
loop_
_entity_poly.entity_id
_entity_poly.type
_entity_poly.pdbx_seq_one_letter_code
_entity_poly.pdbx_strand_id
1 'polypeptide(L)'
;MPVRVESSTPSQISGADPKQTTPQACTLLSVGQAFSGTQNVSNNQKDEAWRVNVRIQGLDLEHGYLCGTMEALNVPMADTPVVTFWEGEIVDGKNYNFFTGKWQAAPEEDIRHWTKFPSFAPLMNQVEVDGGKSLDLSNYPCIFMRRFYQWLLL
;
A
#
# COMPACT_ATOMS: atom_id res chain seq x y z
N MET A 1 -16.80 57.50 29.77
CA MET A 1 -18.20 57.04 29.63
C MET A 1 -18.14 55.60 29.13
N PRO A 2 -18.80 54.64 29.80
CA PRO A 2 -18.72 53.21 29.51
C PRO A 2 -19.79 52.79 28.49
N VAL A 3 -19.54 51.78 27.65
CA VAL A 3 -20.60 50.96 27.05
C VAL A 3 -20.09 49.53 26.88
N ARG A 4 -20.75 48.59 27.57
CA ARG A 4 -20.73 47.15 27.34
C ARG A 4 -21.77 46.83 26.26
N VAL A 5 -21.48 45.93 25.32
CA VAL A 5 -22.50 45.32 24.45
C VAL A 5 -22.36 43.82 24.47
N GLU A 6 -23.51 43.16 24.55
CA GLU A 6 -23.76 41.79 24.95
C GLU A 6 -23.54 40.74 23.84
N SER A 7 -23.53 39.50 24.33
CA SER A 7 -23.54 38.20 23.66
C SER A 7 -24.56 38.03 22.52
N SER A 8 -24.12 37.33 21.48
CA SER A 8 -24.98 36.53 20.60
C SER A 8 -24.24 35.27 20.14
N THR A 9 -24.73 34.10 20.50
CA THR A 9 -24.57 32.87 19.71
C THR A 9 -25.62 32.90 18.60
N PRO A 10 -25.37 32.33 17.41
CA PRO A 10 -25.80 30.93 17.24
C PRO A 10 -25.00 30.10 16.21
N SER A 11 -25.34 28.80 16.24
CA SER A 11 -25.35 27.86 15.10
C SER A 11 -24.09 27.04 14.84
N GLN A 12 -24.16 25.83 15.41
CA GLN A 12 -23.68 24.59 14.80
C GLN A 12 -23.97 24.59 13.29
N ILE A 13 -22.92 24.45 12.48
CA ILE A 13 -23.03 23.95 11.11
C ILE A 13 -22.20 22.69 11.05
N SER A 14 -22.89 21.57 11.11
CA SER A 14 -22.42 20.28 10.63
C SER A 14 -22.03 20.43 9.16
N GLY A 15 -20.74 20.44 8.89
CA GLY A 15 -20.17 20.05 7.61
C GLY A 15 -19.27 18.86 7.90
N ALA A 16 -19.78 17.65 7.66
CA ALA A 16 -18.92 16.48 7.60
C ALA A 16 -18.07 16.63 6.34
N ASP A 17 -16.88 17.22 6.48
CA ASP A 17 -15.84 17.06 5.48
C ASP A 17 -15.54 15.56 5.39
N PRO A 18 -15.52 14.95 4.19
CA PRO A 18 -15.04 13.59 4.06
C PRO A 18 -13.59 13.60 4.54
N LYS A 19 -13.36 13.03 5.73
CA LYS A 19 -12.03 12.82 6.30
C LYS A 19 -11.11 12.38 5.18
N GLN A 20 -10.16 13.23 4.84
CA GLN A 20 -9.20 12.98 3.78
C GLN A 20 -8.34 11.79 4.20
N THR A 21 -8.70 10.59 3.75
CA THR A 21 -8.07 9.31 4.10
C THR A 21 -6.74 9.10 3.38
N THR A 22 -6.07 10.16 2.92
CA THR A 22 -4.77 10.04 2.29
C THR A 22 -3.73 9.72 3.36
N PRO A 23 -2.90 8.68 3.18
CA PRO A 23 -1.79 8.41 4.10
C PRO A 23 -0.94 9.67 4.28
N GLN A 24 -0.53 9.98 5.50
CA GLN A 24 0.39 11.08 5.75
C GLN A 24 1.69 10.90 4.94
N ALA A 25 2.30 12.01 4.52
CA ALA A 25 3.54 12.00 3.75
C ALA A 25 4.63 11.16 4.46
N CYS A 26 4.89 9.97 3.93
CA CYS A 26 5.91 9.07 4.44
C CYS A 26 7.22 9.35 3.69
N THR A 27 8.29 9.71 4.41
CA THR A 27 9.59 10.00 3.78
C THR A 27 10.12 8.82 2.95
N LEU A 28 9.74 7.59 3.31
CA LEU A 28 10.13 6.37 2.64
C LEU A 28 9.28 6.04 1.40
N LEU A 29 8.05 6.56 1.29
CA LEU A 29 7.20 6.34 0.12
C LEU A 29 7.20 7.60 -0.75
N SER A 30 8.31 7.85 -1.45
CA SER A 30 8.46 8.99 -2.34
C SER A 30 9.17 8.61 -3.65
N VAL A 31 8.91 9.38 -4.71
CA VAL A 31 9.55 9.17 -6.00
C VAL A 31 11.07 9.31 -5.85
N GLY A 32 11.81 8.36 -6.42
CA GLY A 32 13.26 8.29 -6.34
C GLY A 32 13.79 7.45 -5.17
N GLN A 33 12.94 7.09 -4.19
CA GLN A 33 13.34 6.18 -3.11
C GLN A 33 13.75 4.82 -3.68
N ALA A 34 14.81 4.27 -3.09
CA ALA A 34 15.38 3.00 -3.49
C ALA A 34 15.54 2.09 -2.26
N PHE A 35 15.24 0.83 -2.46
CA PHE A 35 15.31 -0.22 -1.45
C PHE A 35 16.14 -1.36 -1.98
N SER A 36 16.98 -1.93 -1.13
CA SER A 36 17.76 -3.13 -1.45
C SER A 36 17.47 -4.21 -0.43
N GLY A 37 17.32 -5.44 -0.89
CA GLY A 37 17.01 -6.57 -0.04
C GLY A 37 17.22 -7.89 -0.74
N THR A 38 16.58 -8.93 -0.23
CA THR A 38 16.63 -10.28 -0.79
C THR A 38 15.24 -10.86 -0.94
N GLN A 39 15.03 -11.59 -2.03
CA GLN A 39 13.85 -12.43 -2.22
C GLN A 39 14.26 -13.89 -2.05
N ASN A 40 13.66 -14.55 -1.06
CA ASN A 40 13.85 -15.98 -0.87
C ASN A 40 12.92 -16.75 -1.80
N VAL A 41 13.49 -17.59 -2.65
CA VAL A 41 12.79 -18.48 -3.56
C VAL A 41 13.05 -19.90 -3.07
N SER A 42 12.05 -20.48 -2.39
CA SER A 42 12.08 -21.89 -2.02
C SER A 42 11.36 -22.69 -3.11
N ASN A 43 12.07 -23.59 -3.77
CA ASN A 43 11.44 -24.66 -4.54
C ASN A 43 11.80 -26.01 -3.89
N ASN A 44 11.05 -27.08 -4.19
CA ASN A 44 11.17 -28.41 -3.58
C ASN A 44 12.59 -29.04 -3.63
N GLN A 45 13.55 -28.41 -4.33
CA GLN A 45 14.90 -28.92 -4.53
C GLN A 45 16.00 -28.02 -3.95
N LYS A 46 15.74 -26.72 -3.71
CA LYS A 46 16.77 -25.78 -3.27
C LYS A 46 16.16 -24.48 -2.73
N ASP A 47 16.72 -24.01 -1.63
CA ASP A 47 16.51 -22.65 -1.14
C ASP A 47 17.50 -21.70 -1.84
N GLU A 48 16.97 -20.68 -2.48
CA GLU A 48 17.75 -19.63 -3.11
C GLU A 48 17.34 -18.26 -2.60
N ALA A 49 18.30 -17.35 -2.53
CA ALA A 49 18.06 -15.96 -2.16
C ALA A 49 18.61 -15.05 -3.24
N TRP A 50 17.74 -14.34 -3.96
CA TRP A 50 18.12 -13.40 -5.00
C TRP A 50 18.24 -12.01 -4.38
N ARG A 51 19.28 -11.24 -4.73
CA ARG A 51 19.36 -9.84 -4.30
C ARG A 51 18.40 -9.05 -5.18
N VAL A 52 17.66 -8.13 -4.57
CA VAL A 52 16.65 -7.34 -5.25
C VAL A 52 16.84 -5.87 -4.92
N ASN A 53 16.87 -5.02 -5.96
CA ASN A 53 16.82 -3.58 -5.82
C ASN A 53 15.48 -3.08 -6.36
N VAL A 54 14.78 -2.23 -5.61
CA VAL A 54 13.50 -1.64 -5.98
C VAL A 54 13.66 -0.13 -6.00
N ARG A 55 13.14 0.52 -7.04
CA ARG A 55 13.09 1.99 -7.12
C ARG A 55 11.66 2.43 -7.41
N ILE A 56 11.17 3.39 -6.63
CA ILE A 56 9.89 4.06 -6.87
C ILE A 56 10.12 5.15 -7.93
N GLN A 57 9.34 5.11 -9.02
CA GLN A 57 9.43 6.05 -10.14
C GLN A 57 8.19 6.92 -10.29
N GLY A 58 7.01 6.41 -9.90
CA GLY A 58 5.76 7.15 -9.89
C GLY A 58 4.98 6.90 -8.60
N LEU A 59 4.28 7.93 -8.13
CA LEU A 59 3.42 7.86 -6.96
C LEU A 59 2.25 8.84 -7.15
N ASP A 60 1.04 8.33 -7.02
CA ASP A 60 -0.21 9.09 -7.02
C ASP A 60 -1.08 8.58 -5.86
N LEU A 61 -0.99 9.28 -4.73
CA LEU A 61 -1.73 8.93 -3.51
C LEU A 61 -3.24 9.18 -3.65
N GLU A 62 -3.67 10.04 -4.57
CA GLU A 62 -5.08 10.36 -4.76
C GLU A 62 -5.83 9.18 -5.37
N HIS A 63 -5.19 8.51 -6.32
CA HIS A 63 -5.70 7.32 -7.00
C HIS A 63 -5.16 6.00 -6.40
N GLY A 64 -4.38 6.07 -5.32
CA GLY A 64 -3.80 4.90 -4.67
C GLY A 64 -2.83 4.13 -5.58
N TYR A 65 -2.12 4.81 -6.46
CA TYR A 65 -1.23 4.22 -7.46
C TYR A 65 0.24 4.50 -7.14
N LEU A 66 1.10 3.54 -7.47
CA LEU A 66 2.54 3.75 -7.53
C LEU A 66 3.17 2.79 -8.54
N CYS A 67 4.34 3.14 -9.05
CA CYS A 67 5.07 2.29 -9.99
C CYS A 67 6.58 2.47 -9.87
N GLY A 68 7.31 1.55 -10.49
CA GLY A 68 8.75 1.58 -10.44
C GLY A 68 9.41 0.42 -11.15
N THR A 69 10.69 0.25 -10.86
CA THR A 69 11.47 -0.88 -11.35
C THR A 69 11.90 -1.78 -10.20
N MET A 70 12.05 -3.05 -10.54
CA MET A 70 12.67 -4.07 -9.69
C MET A 70 13.79 -4.74 -10.50
N GLU A 71 14.99 -4.72 -9.96
CA GLU A 71 16.15 -5.41 -10.49
C GLU A 71 16.44 -6.63 -9.63
N ALA A 72 16.36 -7.83 -10.22
CA ALA A 72 16.72 -9.10 -9.60
C ALA A 72 18.12 -9.52 -10.06
N LEU A 73 19.01 -9.71 -9.09
CA LEU A 73 20.41 -10.08 -9.26
C LEU A 73 20.59 -11.55 -8.89
N ASN A 74 21.56 -12.22 -9.52
CA ASN A 74 21.91 -13.62 -9.30
C ASN A 74 20.74 -14.60 -9.56
N VAL A 75 19.86 -14.25 -10.49
CA VAL A 75 18.83 -15.17 -10.98
C VAL A 75 19.54 -16.33 -11.68
N PRO A 76 19.25 -17.60 -11.33
CA PRO A 76 19.87 -18.75 -11.97
C PRO A 76 19.72 -18.68 -13.49
N MET A 77 20.80 -19.01 -14.21
CA MET A 77 20.83 -19.03 -15.67
C MET A 77 20.68 -17.67 -16.36
N ALA A 78 20.67 -16.55 -15.61
CA ALA A 78 20.73 -15.21 -16.19
C ALA A 78 22.17 -14.67 -16.18
N ASP A 79 22.68 -14.30 -17.35
CA ASP A 79 24.03 -13.70 -17.48
C ASP A 79 24.07 -12.22 -17.03
N THR A 80 22.90 -11.59 -16.92
CA THR A 80 22.73 -10.18 -16.52
C THR A 80 21.56 -10.04 -15.54
N PRO A 81 21.51 -8.93 -14.76
CA PRO A 81 20.38 -8.67 -13.88
C PRO A 81 19.05 -8.59 -14.65
N VAL A 82 18.00 -9.18 -14.10
CA VAL A 82 16.67 -9.11 -14.70
C VAL A 82 15.96 -7.88 -14.16
N VAL A 83 15.65 -6.92 -15.03
CA VAL A 83 14.91 -5.71 -14.66
C VAL A 83 13.46 -5.85 -15.08
N THR A 84 12.53 -5.52 -14.19
CA THR A 84 11.09 -5.52 -14.46
C THR A 84 10.48 -4.20 -14.08
N PHE A 85 9.50 -3.76 -14.87
CA PHE A 85 8.61 -2.68 -14.49
C PHE A 85 7.42 -3.24 -13.71
N TRP A 86 7.06 -2.56 -12.63
CA TRP A 86 5.95 -2.94 -11.78
C TRP A 86 5.03 -1.74 -11.52
N GLU A 87 3.75 -2.06 -11.42
CA GLU A 87 2.71 -1.16 -10.93
C GLU A 87 2.17 -1.69 -9.61
N GLY A 88 1.55 -0.84 -8.82
CA GLY A 88 0.99 -1.23 -7.55
C GLY A 88 -0.19 -0.40 -7.12
N GLU A 89 -0.90 -0.95 -6.13
CA GLU A 89 -2.09 -0.38 -5.54
C GLU A 89 -1.87 -0.21 -4.05
N ILE A 90 -2.09 1.00 -3.56
CA ILE A 90 -2.08 1.35 -2.14
C ILE A 90 -3.45 1.01 -1.57
N VAL A 91 -3.46 0.18 -0.53
CA VAL A 91 -4.69 -0.16 0.18
C VAL A 91 -5.03 0.99 1.14
N ASP A 92 -6.06 1.75 0.79
CA ASP A 92 -6.48 2.97 1.50
C ASP A 92 -7.95 2.96 1.92
N GLY A 93 -8.69 1.89 1.59
CA GLY A 93 -10.12 1.75 1.87
C GLY A 93 -11.03 2.56 0.93
N LYS A 94 -10.47 3.46 0.10
CA LYS A 94 -11.19 4.34 -0.84
C LYS A 94 -11.06 3.83 -2.27
N ASN A 95 -9.84 3.78 -2.77
CA ASN A 95 -9.51 3.32 -4.12
C ASN A 95 -9.35 1.80 -4.13
N TYR A 96 -8.64 1.27 -3.12
CA TYR A 96 -8.40 -0.15 -2.98
C TYR A 96 -8.59 -0.59 -1.53
N ASN A 97 -9.36 -1.67 -1.35
CA ASN A 97 -9.56 -2.33 -0.06
C ASN A 97 -8.72 -3.61 -0.01
N PHE A 98 -8.79 -4.44 1.05
CA PHE A 98 -7.96 -5.64 1.23
C PHE A 98 -8.36 -6.83 0.35
N PHE A 99 -9.59 -6.88 -0.16
CA PHE A 99 -10.01 -7.88 -1.15
C PHE A 99 -9.61 -7.45 -2.56
N THR A 100 -8.90 -8.33 -3.24
CA THR A 100 -8.29 -8.06 -4.53
C THR A 100 -9.34 -8.02 -5.64
N GLY A 101 -10.29 -8.97 -5.65
CA GLY A 101 -11.43 -8.98 -6.59
C GLY A 101 -11.05 -9.14 -8.07
N LYS A 102 -9.80 -9.49 -8.37
CA LYS A 102 -9.21 -9.71 -9.70
C LYS A 102 -8.08 -10.73 -9.62
N TRP A 103 -7.54 -11.12 -10.78
CA TRP A 103 -6.50 -12.16 -10.90
C TRP A 103 -6.86 -13.50 -10.26
N GLN A 104 -8.15 -13.82 -10.23
CA GLN A 104 -8.68 -15.05 -9.62
C GLN A 104 -8.38 -15.19 -8.12
N ALA A 105 -7.96 -14.12 -7.45
CA ALA A 105 -7.76 -14.12 -6.00
C ALA A 105 -9.12 -14.12 -5.29
N ALA A 106 -9.38 -15.18 -4.53
CA ALA A 106 -10.57 -15.28 -3.69
C ALA A 106 -10.37 -14.52 -2.36
N PRO A 107 -11.42 -13.98 -1.72
CA PRO A 107 -11.30 -13.28 -0.44
C PRO A 107 -10.58 -14.10 0.65
N GLU A 108 -10.79 -15.42 0.69
CA GLU A 108 -10.15 -16.31 1.65
C GLU A 108 -8.64 -16.42 1.40
N GLU A 109 -8.21 -16.33 0.15
CA GLU A 109 -6.79 -16.28 -0.21
C GLU A 109 -6.18 -14.93 0.15
N ASP A 110 -6.89 -13.83 -0.07
CA ASP A 110 -6.45 -12.50 0.37
C ASP A 110 -6.23 -12.49 1.89
N ILE A 111 -7.19 -12.96 2.68
CA ILE A 111 -7.05 -13.08 4.15
C ILE A 111 -5.83 -13.94 4.51
N ARG A 112 -5.65 -15.09 3.85
CA ARG A 112 -4.50 -15.98 4.11
C ARG A 112 -3.15 -15.31 3.81
N HIS A 113 -3.09 -14.40 2.86
CA HIS A 113 -1.88 -13.63 2.56
C HIS A 113 -1.67 -12.50 3.55
N TRP A 114 -2.70 -11.70 3.82
CA TRP A 114 -2.59 -10.55 4.71
C TRP A 114 -2.29 -10.93 6.16
N THR A 115 -2.81 -12.06 6.64
CA THR A 115 -2.53 -12.60 7.99
C THR A 115 -1.07 -12.96 8.23
N LYS A 116 -0.22 -13.04 7.19
CA LYS A 116 1.22 -13.20 7.34
C LYS A 116 1.92 -11.95 7.90
N PHE A 117 1.27 -10.79 7.84
CA PHE A 117 1.81 -9.53 8.35
C PHE A 117 1.25 -9.25 9.76
N PRO A 118 2.08 -9.12 10.80
CA PRO A 118 1.60 -8.79 12.15
C PRO A 118 0.80 -7.49 12.22
N SER A 119 1.16 -6.51 11.37
CA SER A 119 0.44 -5.24 11.26
C SER A 119 -0.98 -5.38 10.70
N PHE A 120 -1.35 -6.51 10.10
CA PHE A 120 -2.71 -6.76 9.63
C PHE A 120 -3.64 -7.26 10.74
N ALA A 121 -3.11 -7.91 11.78
CA ALA A 121 -3.92 -8.56 12.82
C ALA A 121 -4.99 -7.65 13.46
N PRO A 122 -4.72 -6.37 13.78
CA PRO A 122 -5.74 -5.48 14.34
C PRO A 122 -6.89 -5.13 13.37
N LEU A 123 -6.67 -5.32 12.07
CA LEU A 123 -7.61 -4.95 11.00
C LEU A 123 -8.51 -6.12 10.58
N MET A 124 -8.11 -7.36 10.89
CA MET A 124 -8.69 -8.60 10.37
C MET A 124 -10.21 -8.67 10.49
N ASN A 125 -10.76 -8.42 11.69
CA ASN A 125 -12.21 -8.51 11.92
C ASN A 125 -13.01 -7.57 10.99
N GLN A 126 -12.51 -6.34 10.79
CA GLN A 126 -13.19 -5.38 9.92
C GLN A 126 -13.03 -5.77 8.45
N VAL A 127 -11.86 -6.28 8.09
CA VAL A 127 -11.60 -6.76 6.73
C VAL A 127 -12.48 -7.95 6.36
N GLU A 128 -12.74 -8.88 7.27
CA GLU A 128 -13.66 -10.00 7.02
C GLU A 128 -15.10 -9.52 6.78
N VAL A 129 -15.51 -8.42 7.41
CA VAL A 129 -16.87 -7.86 7.27
C VAL A 129 -17.07 -7.14 5.94
N ASP A 130 -16.15 -6.27 5.54
CA ASP A 130 -16.37 -5.39 4.38
C ASP A 130 -15.16 -5.21 3.44
N GLY A 131 -14.12 -6.02 3.61
CA GLY A 131 -12.85 -5.88 2.90
C GLY A 131 -11.98 -4.74 3.43
N GLY A 132 -12.36 -4.09 4.52
CA GLY A 132 -11.64 -2.95 5.10
C GLY A 132 -12.06 -1.61 4.52
N LYS A 133 -13.24 -1.53 3.88
CA LYS A 133 -13.77 -0.28 3.28
C LYS A 133 -14.10 0.78 4.32
N SER A 134 -14.44 0.38 5.54
CA SER A 134 -14.72 1.29 6.65
C SER A 134 -13.50 1.60 7.53
N LEU A 135 -12.32 1.06 7.21
CA LEU A 135 -11.10 1.32 7.98
C LEU A 135 -10.56 2.73 7.70
N ASP A 136 -10.18 3.43 8.77
CA ASP A 136 -9.41 4.67 8.69
C ASP A 136 -7.91 4.34 8.76
N LEU A 137 -7.26 4.27 7.59
CA LEU A 137 -5.84 3.94 7.48
C LEU A 137 -4.92 5.17 7.47
N SER A 138 -5.48 6.39 7.55
CA SER A 138 -4.73 7.65 7.38
C SER A 138 -3.58 7.82 8.39
N ASN A 139 -3.77 7.34 9.62
CA ASN A 139 -2.81 7.38 10.71
C ASN A 139 -2.28 5.99 11.10
N TYR A 140 -2.50 4.99 10.25
CA TYR A 140 -2.02 3.64 10.53
C TYR A 140 -0.49 3.60 10.33
N PRO A 141 0.28 2.92 11.22
CA PRO A 141 1.75 2.94 11.16
C PRO A 141 2.35 2.21 9.95
N CYS A 142 1.52 1.53 9.15
CA CYS A 142 1.95 0.76 7.99
C CYS A 142 1.09 1.11 6.79
N ILE A 143 1.73 1.20 5.62
CA ILE A 143 1.05 1.29 4.34
C ILE A 143 1.06 -0.10 3.72
N PHE A 144 -0.13 -0.63 3.44
CA PHE A 144 -0.30 -1.88 2.73
C PHE A 144 -0.39 -1.59 1.24
N MET A 145 0.24 -2.44 0.42
CA MET A 145 0.21 -2.30 -1.01
C MET A 145 0.24 -3.67 -1.67
N ARG A 146 -0.31 -3.75 -2.88
CA ARG A 146 -0.11 -4.87 -3.79
C ARG A 146 0.74 -4.42 -4.96
N ARG A 147 1.62 -5.29 -5.45
CA ARG A 147 2.46 -5.04 -6.62
C ARG A 147 2.20 -6.09 -7.67
N PHE A 148 2.14 -5.67 -8.92
CA PHE A 148 1.94 -6.53 -10.09
C PHE A 148 3.02 -6.21 -11.10
N TYR A 149 3.60 -7.25 -11.66
CA TYR A 149 4.64 -7.13 -12.67
C TYR A 149 3.97 -7.12 -14.03
N GLN A 150 4.32 -6.12 -14.84
CA GLN A 150 3.69 -5.96 -16.15
C GLN A 150 4.65 -6.33 -17.28
N TRP A 151 5.94 -5.98 -17.16
CA TRP A 151 6.91 -6.16 -18.25
C TRP A 151 8.32 -6.52 -17.77
N LEU A 152 8.98 -7.41 -18.52
CA LEU A 152 10.43 -7.58 -18.48
C LEU A 152 11.07 -6.46 -19.32
N LEU A 153 11.98 -5.71 -18.72
CA LEU A 153 12.85 -4.78 -19.42
C LEU A 153 14.13 -5.57 -19.77
N LEU A 154 14.26 -5.93 -21.04
CA LEU A 154 15.45 -6.58 -21.62
C LEU A 154 16.48 -5.54 -22.04
#